data_AF-A0A942T781-F1
#
_entry.id   AF-A0A942T781-F1
#
_cell.length_a   1.000
_cell.length_b   1.000
_cell.length_c   1.000
_cell.angle_alpha   90.00
_cell.angle_beta   90.00
_cell.angle_gamma   90.00
#
_symmetry.space_group_name_H-M   'P 1'
#
loop_
_entity.id
_entity.type
_entity.pdbx_description
1 polymer ?
#
loop_
_entity_poly.entity_id
_entity_poly.type
_entity_poly.pdbx_seq_one_letter_code
_entity_poly.pdbx_strand_id
1 'polypeptide(L)'
;MINITIPKPIVTITKQNQPELSNIYGFTDFHLIPRDKGGIFMFYNNKQELLFVGKARKLRSRIKKHFEDTVSPIKMHRDEVTKIEVCVIEDPVHREIYETYIINELKSKYNIDKAFFR
;
A
#
# COMPACT_ATOMS: atom_id res chain seq x y z
N MET A 1 10.61 -24.46 7.46
CA MET A 1 10.07 -23.09 7.64
C MET A 1 10.57 -22.25 6.47
N ILE A 2 9.70 -21.50 5.81
CA ILE A 2 10.11 -20.61 4.71
C ILE A 2 10.60 -19.30 5.34
N ASN A 3 11.78 -18.83 4.94
CA ASN A 3 12.33 -17.54 5.40
C ASN A 3 12.15 -16.49 4.31
N ILE A 4 11.17 -15.61 4.48
CA ILE A 4 10.94 -14.45 3.62
C ILE A 4 11.12 -13.20 4.47
N THR A 5 11.87 -12.22 3.98
CA THR A 5 12.05 -10.92 4.64
C THR A 5 11.28 -9.85 3.88
N ILE A 6 10.43 -9.09 4.57
CA ILE A 6 9.67 -8.00 3.93
C ILE A 6 10.67 -6.95 3.39
N PRO A 7 10.58 -6.56 2.11
CA PRO A 7 11.51 -5.62 1.52
C PRO A 7 11.36 -4.25 2.18
N LYS A 8 12.49 -3.58 2.41
CA LYS A 8 12.50 -2.22 2.97
C LYS A 8 11.80 -1.25 2.00
N PRO A 9 10.89 -0.39 2.47
CA PRO A 9 10.27 0.61 1.62
C PRO A 9 11.29 1.61 1.09
N ILE A 10 11.17 1.93 -0.18
CA ILE A 10 11.98 2.99 -0.83
C ILE A 10 11.34 4.37 -0.64
N VAL A 11 10.03 4.40 -0.41
CA VAL A 11 9.24 5.61 -0.24
C VAL A 11 8.23 5.34 0.86
N THR A 12 8.17 6.25 1.81
CA THR A 12 7.13 6.31 2.83
C THR A 12 6.53 7.71 2.78
N ILE A 13 5.21 7.79 2.63
CA ILE A 13 4.47 9.04 2.65
C ILE A 13 3.44 9.00 3.77
N THR A 14 3.30 10.12 4.47
CA THR A 14 2.42 10.24 5.64
C THR A 14 1.36 11.30 5.35
N LYS A 15 0.14 11.06 5.83
CA LYS A 15 -0.99 11.98 5.73
C LYS A 15 -0.70 13.20 6.58
N GLN A 16 -0.87 14.38 6.00
CA GLN A 16 -0.70 15.65 6.69
C GLN A 16 -2.05 16.12 7.25
N ASN A 17 -2.02 16.72 8.43
CA ASN A 17 -3.17 17.43 8.97
C ASN A 17 -3.20 18.82 8.32
N GLN A 18 -4.29 19.11 7.58
CA GLN A 18 -4.48 20.39 6.87
C GLN A 18 -3.33 20.76 5.91
N PRO A 19 -3.11 19.98 4.84
CA PRO A 19 -2.08 20.28 3.86
C PRO A 19 -2.36 21.61 3.13
N GLU A 20 -1.35 22.47 3.07
CA GLU A 20 -1.39 23.73 2.30
C GLU A 20 -1.25 23.49 0.79
N LEU A 21 -0.61 22.39 0.40
CA LEU A 21 -0.38 22.01 -0.99
C LEU A 21 -1.52 21.13 -1.54
N SER A 22 -1.57 21.04 -2.88
CA SER A 22 -2.45 20.08 -3.56
C SER A 22 -2.18 18.65 -3.05
N ASN A 23 -3.25 17.99 -2.66
CA ASN A 23 -3.18 16.70 -1.99
C ASN A 23 -4.30 15.76 -2.46
N ILE A 24 -4.11 14.47 -2.22
CA ILE A 24 -5.13 13.44 -2.35
C ILE A 24 -5.32 12.85 -0.97
N TYR A 25 -6.50 13.04 -0.35
CA TYR A 25 -6.80 12.54 0.99
C TYR A 25 -5.74 12.92 2.06
N GLY A 26 -5.17 14.14 1.98
CA GLY A 26 -4.14 14.60 2.91
C GLY A 26 -2.70 14.18 2.56
N PHE A 27 -2.49 13.44 1.47
CA PHE A 27 -1.15 13.08 1.00
C PHE A 27 -0.69 14.02 -0.13
N THR A 28 0.42 14.72 0.08
CA THR A 28 1.05 15.64 -0.89
C THR A 28 2.17 14.98 -1.70
N ASP A 29 2.76 13.91 -1.16
CA ASP A 29 4.06 13.40 -1.61
C ASP A 29 3.95 12.24 -2.60
N PHE A 30 2.80 12.11 -3.27
CA PHE A 30 2.59 11.13 -4.34
C PHE A 30 3.62 11.24 -5.48
N HIS A 31 4.29 12.39 -5.62
CA HIS A 31 5.33 12.61 -6.61
C HIS A 31 6.64 11.88 -6.33
N LEU A 32 6.90 11.51 -5.07
CA LEU A 32 8.05 10.69 -4.68
C LEU A 32 7.94 9.24 -5.14
N ILE A 33 6.71 8.76 -5.38
CA ILE A 33 6.48 7.39 -5.84
C ILE A 33 6.85 7.27 -7.34
N PRO A 34 7.71 6.31 -7.73
CA PRO A 34 8.05 6.08 -9.13
C PRO A 34 6.80 5.82 -9.99
N ARG A 35 6.75 6.45 -11.17
CA ARG A 35 5.58 6.39 -12.06
C ARG A 35 5.51 5.10 -12.88
N ASP A 36 6.67 4.53 -13.21
CA ASP A 36 6.89 3.47 -14.20
C ASP A 36 7.45 2.18 -13.59
N LYS A 37 7.63 2.12 -12.27
CA LYS A 37 8.07 0.91 -11.57
C LYS A 37 6.90 0.11 -10.99
N GLY A 38 7.08 -1.21 -11.03
CA GLY A 38 6.22 -2.17 -10.36
C GLY A 38 6.70 -2.45 -8.92
N GLY A 39 5.79 -2.95 -8.10
CA GLY A 39 6.12 -3.33 -6.74
C GLY A 39 4.91 -3.60 -5.87
N ILE A 40 5.11 -3.43 -4.58
CA ILE A 40 4.10 -3.57 -3.52
C ILE A 40 3.90 -2.21 -2.83
N PHE A 41 2.68 -1.95 -2.40
CA PHE A 41 2.34 -0.83 -1.52
C PHE A 41 1.54 -1.34 -0.33
N MET A 42 1.72 -0.66 0.80
CA MET A 42 1.09 -1.00 2.08
C MET A 42 0.45 0.26 2.67
N PHE A 43 -0.80 0.14 3.11
CA PHE A 43 -1.56 1.20 3.75
C PHE A 43 -1.67 0.91 5.24
N TYR A 44 -1.31 1.88 6.08
CA TYR A 44 -1.33 1.77 7.52
C TYR A 44 -2.17 2.88 8.15
N ASN A 45 -2.77 2.57 9.30
CA ASN A 45 -3.41 3.56 10.16
C ASN A 45 -2.43 4.20 11.17
N ASN A 46 -2.94 5.10 12.00
CA ASN A 46 -2.17 5.81 13.02
C ASN A 46 -1.66 4.89 14.14
N LYS A 47 -2.21 3.69 14.28
CA LYS A 47 -1.76 2.63 15.20
C LYS A 47 -0.70 1.72 14.59
N GLN A 48 -0.23 2.04 13.38
CA GLN A 48 0.71 1.23 12.60
C GLN A 48 0.15 -0.15 12.21
N GLU A 49 -1.17 -0.34 12.26
CA GLU A 49 -1.81 -1.56 11.81
C GLU A 49 -1.91 -1.56 10.27
N LEU A 50 -1.60 -2.71 9.67
CA LEU A 50 -1.72 -2.89 8.23
C LEU A 50 -3.19 -2.99 7.82
N LEU A 51 -3.66 -1.98 7.09
CA LEU A 51 -5.02 -1.93 6.58
C LEU A 51 -5.16 -2.70 5.26
N PHE A 52 -4.21 -2.51 4.35
CA PHE A 52 -4.27 -3.11 3.02
C PHE A 52 -2.89 -3.22 2.38
N VAL A 53 -2.68 -4.29 1.62
CA VAL A 53 -1.52 -4.51 0.76
C VAL A 53 -2.02 -4.73 -0.66
N GLY A 54 -1.33 -4.13 -1.63
CA GLY A 54 -1.54 -4.46 -3.02
C GLY A 54 -0.27 -4.41 -3.84
N LYS A 55 -0.30 -5.10 -4.98
CA LYS A 55 0.75 -5.05 -5.99
C LYS A 55 0.35 -4.22 -7.22
N ALA A 56 1.35 -3.70 -7.93
CA ALA A 56 1.13 -2.97 -9.18
C ALA A 56 2.29 -3.15 -10.16
N ARG A 57 2.01 -2.98 -11.47
CA ARG A 57 3.05 -2.72 -12.49
C ARG A 57 3.46 -1.24 -12.57
N LYS A 58 2.56 -0.34 -12.15
CA LYS A 58 2.79 1.11 -12.07
C LYS A 58 2.29 1.61 -10.73
N LEU A 59 3.18 1.70 -9.74
CA LEU A 59 2.87 1.97 -8.33
C LEU A 59 2.08 3.26 -8.14
N ARG A 60 2.62 4.41 -8.58
CA ARG A 60 1.99 5.72 -8.37
C ARG A 60 0.56 5.78 -8.89
N SER A 61 0.33 5.29 -10.11
CA SER A 61 -1.01 5.30 -10.72
C SER A 61 -1.98 4.37 -9.97
N ARG A 62 -1.52 3.18 -9.56
CA ARG A 62 -2.37 2.24 -8.82
C ARG A 62 -2.76 2.78 -7.45
N ILE A 63 -1.81 3.35 -6.71
CA ILE A 63 -2.07 3.89 -5.38
C ILE A 63 -3.05 5.06 -5.47
N LYS A 64 -2.87 6.00 -6.41
CA LYS A 64 -3.84 7.11 -6.63
C LYS A 64 -5.27 6.60 -6.84
N LYS A 65 -5.44 5.58 -7.69
CA LYS A 65 -6.76 4.97 -7.94
C LYS A 65 -7.42 4.43 -6.67
N HIS A 66 -6.67 3.92 -5.69
CA HIS A 66 -7.27 3.47 -4.43
C HIS A 66 -7.97 4.60 -3.66
N PHE A 67 -7.52 5.84 -3.84
CA PHE A 67 -8.10 7.04 -3.23
C PHE A 67 -9.15 7.72 -4.13
N GLU A 68 -9.11 7.53 -5.45
CA GLU A 68 -10.01 8.20 -6.39
C GLU A 68 -11.23 7.33 -6.80
N ASP A 69 -11.09 6.00 -6.87
CA ASP A 69 -12.03 5.10 -7.55
C ASP A 69 -13.11 4.49 -6.63
N THR A 70 -14.33 4.27 -7.11
CA THR A 70 -15.46 3.77 -6.31
C THR A 70 -15.44 2.26 -6.04
N VAL A 71 -14.53 1.52 -6.67
CA VAL A 71 -14.38 0.06 -6.51
C VAL A 71 -13.16 -0.36 -5.68
N SER A 72 -12.44 0.60 -5.09
CA SER A 72 -11.30 0.30 -4.22
C SER A 72 -11.73 -0.53 -2.99
N PRO A 73 -11.00 -1.60 -2.63
CA PRO A 73 -11.28 -2.39 -1.41
C PRO A 73 -11.27 -1.55 -0.13
N ILE A 74 -10.50 -0.45 -0.11
CA ILE A 74 -10.41 0.45 1.03
C ILE A 74 -11.31 1.68 0.92
N LYS A 75 -12.25 1.74 -0.03
CA LYS A 75 -13.04 2.97 -0.30
C LYS A 75 -13.75 3.53 0.93
N MET A 76 -14.29 2.65 1.78
CA MET A 76 -15.00 3.01 3.01
C MET A 76 -14.05 3.33 4.19
N HIS A 77 -12.74 3.12 3.99
CA HIS A 77 -11.71 3.14 5.03
C HIS A 77 -10.53 4.06 4.67
N ARG A 78 -10.67 4.91 3.64
CA ARG A 78 -9.59 5.82 3.19
C ARG A 78 -9.14 6.77 4.28
N ASP A 79 -10.06 7.21 5.12
CA ASP A 79 -9.76 8.16 6.19
C ASP A 79 -8.91 7.55 7.29
N GLU A 80 -8.96 6.22 7.46
CA GLU A 80 -8.10 5.48 8.38
C GLU A 80 -6.65 5.43 7.90
N VAL A 81 -6.39 5.60 6.59
CA VAL A 81 -5.04 5.52 6.04
C VAL A 81 -4.27 6.79 6.42
N THR A 82 -3.18 6.61 7.15
CA THR A 82 -2.30 7.71 7.60
C THR A 82 -0.87 7.56 7.10
N LYS A 83 -0.46 6.35 6.69
CA LYS A 83 0.88 6.09 6.15
C LYS A 83 0.77 5.13 4.96
N ILE A 84 1.54 5.43 3.92
CA ILE A 84 1.68 4.59 2.73
C ILE A 84 3.16 4.27 2.57
N GLU A 85 3.48 2.98 2.52
CA GLU A 85 4.82 2.50 2.25
C GLU A 85 4.86 1.81 0.88
N VAL A 86 5.96 1.99 0.16
CA VAL A 86 6.13 1.50 -1.21
C VAL A 86 7.46 0.80 -1.36
N CYS A 87 7.44 -0.42 -1.89
CA CYS A 87 8.61 -1.23 -2.21
C CYS A 87 8.63 -1.51 -3.71
N VAL A 88 9.75 -1.25 -4.39
CA VAL A 88 9.90 -1.59 -5.81
C VAL A 88 10.31 -3.06 -5.94
N ILE A 89 9.56 -3.80 -6.74
CA ILE A 89 9.79 -5.22 -7.01
C ILE A 89 9.47 -5.45 -8.48
N GLU A 90 10.51 -5.65 -9.29
CA GLU A 90 10.37 -5.76 -10.75
C GLU A 90 9.75 -7.10 -11.14
N ASP A 91 10.26 -8.18 -10.54
CA ASP A 91 9.81 -9.53 -10.82
C ASP A 91 8.32 -9.72 -10.43
N PRO A 92 7.47 -10.19 -11.36
CA PRO A 92 6.04 -10.40 -11.09
C PRO A 92 5.75 -11.56 -10.13
N VAL A 93 6.58 -12.60 -10.13
CA VAL A 93 6.46 -13.75 -9.21
C VAL A 93 6.79 -13.30 -7.79
N HIS A 94 7.87 -12.54 -7.62
CA HIS A 94 8.21 -11.99 -6.30
C HIS A 94 7.09 -11.10 -5.75
N ARG A 95 6.47 -10.25 -6.59
CA ARG A 95 5.31 -9.45 -6.16
C ARG A 95 4.15 -10.31 -5.66
N GLU A 96 3.89 -11.43 -6.32
CA GLU A 96 2.83 -12.35 -5.89
C GLU A 96 3.12 -12.98 -4.53
N ILE A 97 4.36 -13.42 -4.34
CA ILE A 97 4.84 -14.02 -3.10
C ILE A 97 4.77 -12.99 -1.97
N TYR A 98 5.32 -11.79 -2.17
CA TYR A 98 5.34 -10.75 -1.14
C TYR A 98 3.95 -10.25 -0.78
N GLU A 99 3.05 -10.05 -1.75
CA GLU A 99 1.68 -9.66 -1.44
C GLU A 99 1.01 -10.69 -0.53
N THR A 100 1.07 -11.97 -0.92
CA THR A 100 0.49 -13.08 -0.15
C THR A 100 1.13 -13.16 1.24
N TYR A 101 2.47 -13.12 1.31
CA TYR A 101 3.20 -13.23 2.56
C TYR A 101 2.87 -12.09 3.52
N ILE A 102 2.93 -10.83 3.08
CA ILE A 102 2.67 -9.66 3.93
C ILE A 102 1.22 -9.64 4.42
N ILE A 103 0.25 -10.01 3.57
CA ILE A 103 -1.17 -10.11 3.98
C ILE A 103 -1.32 -11.01 5.20
N ASN A 104 -0.66 -12.17 5.20
CA ASN A 104 -0.82 -13.20 6.23
C ASN A 104 0.05 -12.96 7.46
N GLU A 105 1.30 -12.55 7.26
CA GLU A 105 2.25 -12.31 8.36
C GLU A 105 1.82 -11.11 9.21
N LEU A 106 1.41 -10.02 8.56
CA LEU A 106 0.98 -8.79 9.24
C LEU A 106 -0.54 -8.69 9.43
N LYS A 107 -1.29 -9.73 9.04
CA LYS A 107 -2.75 -9.85 9.20
C LYS A 107 -3.52 -8.62 8.68
N SER A 108 -3.36 -8.32 7.39
CA SER A 108 -3.98 -7.17 6.75
C SER A 108 -5.51 -7.12 6.95
N LYS A 109 -6.01 -5.99 7.46
CA LYS A 109 -7.41 -5.84 7.89
C LYS A 109 -8.43 -5.92 6.75
N TYR A 110 -8.12 -5.37 5.58
CA TYR A 110 -9.07 -5.23 4.46
C TYR A 110 -8.72 -6.06 3.22
N ASN A 111 -7.61 -6.81 3.22
CA ASN A 111 -7.41 -7.85 2.22
C ASN A 111 -8.31 -9.05 2.54
N ILE A 112 -9.25 -9.35 1.64
CA ILE A 112 -10.12 -10.54 1.71
C ILE A 112 -9.47 -11.68 0.93
N ASP A 113 -9.03 -11.40 -0.29
CA ASP A 113 -8.31 -12.38 -1.10
C ASP A 113 -6.94 -12.71 -0.47
N LYS A 114 -6.56 -13.99 -0.55
CA LYS A 114 -5.29 -14.55 -0.03
C LYS A 114 -5.09 -14.41 1.49
N ALA A 115 -6.12 -14.08 2.26
CA ALA A 115 -6.06 -14.00 3.71
C ALA A 115 -6.41 -15.35 4.35
N PHE A 116 -5.40 -16.16 4.68
CA PHE A 116 -5.54 -17.52 5.22
C PHE A 116 -5.65 -17.60 6.76
N PHE A 117 -5.66 -16.44 7.43
CA PHE A 117 -5.81 -16.33 8.88
C PHE A 117 -7.24 -15.96 9.31
N ARG A 118 -8.17 -15.87 8.35
CA ARG A 118 -9.57 -15.55 8.57
C ARG A 118 -10.40 -16.81 8.79
#